data_AF-A0AA39ZDJ1-F1
#
_entry.id   AF-A0AA39ZDJ1-F1
#
_cell.length_a   1.000
_cell.length_b   1.000
_cell.length_c   1.000
_cell.angle_alpha   90.00
_cell.angle_beta   90.00
_cell.angle_gamma   90.00
#
_symmetry.space_group_name_H-M   'P 1'
#
loop_
_entity.id
_entity.type
_entity.pdbx_description
1 polymer ?
#
loop_
_entity_poly.entity_id
_entity_poly.type
_entity_poly.pdbx_seq_one_letter_code
_entity_poly.pdbx_strand_id
1 'polypeptide(L)'
;MAAAPPPTIITLKTTFLTSQTRALSHPLHPTRAWQAANDELPDKQVNDAIAKLNNRVLQHSKRVYAPQATRHVAEQIEALYTAPQDLPDPDSDAEEGITTAADLGEFESRYNEKKKKG
;
A
#
# COMPACT_ATOMS: atom_id res chain seq x y z
N MET A 1 -2.96 4.02 35.60
CA MET A 1 -2.89 3.10 34.45
C MET A 1 -1.74 3.56 33.58
N ALA A 2 -0.71 2.73 33.39
CA ALA A 2 0.48 3.12 32.61
C ALA A 2 0.13 3.27 31.12
N ALA A 3 0.61 4.33 30.48
CA ALA A 3 0.43 4.57 29.05
C ALA A 3 1.22 3.55 28.22
N ALA A 4 0.63 3.06 27.12
CA ALA A 4 1.31 2.13 26.22
C ALA A 4 2.56 2.79 25.58
N PRO A 5 3.65 2.04 25.35
CA PRO A 5 4.84 2.58 24.72
C PRO A 5 4.54 3.07 23.29
N PRO A 6 5.28 4.09 22.79
CA PRO A 6 5.09 4.62 21.44
C PRO A 6 5.36 3.53 20.39
N PRO A 7 4.59 3.49 19.29
CA PRO A 7 4.73 2.46 18.26
C PRO A 7 6.08 2.56 17.54
N THR A 8 6.72 1.41 17.28
CA THR A 8 7.96 1.36 16.50
C THR A 8 7.69 1.56 15.00
N ILE A 9 8.72 1.92 14.23
CA ILE A 9 8.63 2.05 12.77
C ILE A 9 8.13 0.73 12.13
N ILE A 10 8.64 -0.42 12.60
CA ILE A 10 8.14 -1.76 12.19
C ILE A 10 6.64 -1.90 12.46
N THR A 11 6.18 -1.45 13.63
CA THR A 11 4.76 -1.53 14.01
C THR A 11 3.90 -0.70 13.06
N LEU A 12 4.34 0.52 12.71
CA LEU A 12 3.64 1.38 11.76
C LEU A 12 3.56 0.74 10.36
N LYS A 13 4.69 0.24 9.84
CA LYS A 13 4.75 -0.44 8.53
C LYS A 13 3.86 -1.68 8.49
N THR A 14 3.90 -2.50 9.55
CA THR A 14 3.07 -3.70 9.66
C THR A 14 1.59 -3.35 9.70
N THR A 15 1.20 -2.33 10.46
CA THR A 15 -0.19 -1.85 10.52
C THR A 15 -0.67 -1.33 9.16
N PHE A 16 0.15 -0.55 8.46
CA PHE A 16 -0.16 -0.08 7.11
C PHE A 16 -0.36 -1.23 6.12
N LEU A 17 0.56 -2.19 6.06
CA LEU A 17 0.42 -3.34 5.16
C LEU A 17 -0.83 -4.18 5.49
N THR A 18 -1.15 -4.30 6.78
CA THR A 18 -2.36 -4.97 7.23
C THR A 18 -3.62 -4.22 6.79
N SER A 19 -3.62 -2.88 6.85
CA SER A 19 -4.77 -2.08 6.40
C SER A 19 -4.99 -2.17 4.89
N GLN A 20 -3.90 -2.11 4.09
CA GLN A 20 -3.98 -2.28 2.65
C GLN A 20 -4.47 -3.68 2.26
N THR A 21 -3.95 -4.71 2.92
CA THR A 21 -4.41 -6.10 2.73
C THR A 21 -5.90 -6.25 3.02
N ARG A 22 -6.39 -5.63 4.10
CA ARG A 22 -7.82 -5.65 4.44
C ARG A 22 -8.67 -4.98 3.36
N ALA A 23 -8.24 -3.82 2.85
CA ALA A 23 -8.94 -3.13 1.77
C ALA A 23 -9.05 -3.99 0.51
N LEU A 24 -7.98 -4.70 0.13
CA LEU A 24 -7.97 -5.61 -1.02
C LEU A 24 -8.81 -6.88 -0.82
N SER A 25 -9.03 -7.29 0.44
CA SER A 25 -9.86 -8.45 0.79
C SER A 25 -11.34 -8.12 1.02
N HIS A 26 -11.75 -6.87 0.79
CA HIS A 26 -13.11 -6.44 1.05
C HIS A 26 -14.12 -7.23 0.18
N PRO A 27 -15.24 -7.71 0.75
CA PRO A 27 -16.25 -8.42 -0.02
C PRO A 27 -16.76 -7.58 -1.20
N LEU A 28 -16.79 -8.20 -2.36
CA LEU A 28 -17.37 -7.62 -3.57
C LEU A 28 -18.89 -7.78 -3.53
N HIS A 29 -19.57 -6.75 -4.01
CA HIS A 29 -21.01 -6.75 -4.24
C HIS A 29 -21.29 -6.28 -5.66
N PRO A 30 -22.31 -6.85 -6.34
CA PRO A 30 -22.71 -6.35 -7.64
C PRO A 30 -23.12 -4.89 -7.57
N THR A 31 -22.68 -4.08 -8.53
CA THR A 31 -23.08 -2.67 -8.61
C THR A 31 -24.53 -2.56 -9.09
N ARG A 32 -25.21 -1.44 -8.75
CA ARG A 32 -26.58 -1.20 -9.22
C ARG A 32 -26.69 -1.22 -10.75
N ALA A 33 -25.69 -0.69 -11.45
CA ALA A 33 -25.65 -0.70 -12.91
C ALA A 33 -25.55 -2.13 -13.47
N TRP A 34 -24.72 -2.98 -12.85
CA TRP A 34 -24.65 -4.39 -13.23
C TRP A 34 -25.97 -5.12 -12.93
N GLN A 35 -26.60 -4.87 -11.77
CA GLN A 35 -27.89 -5.48 -11.42
C GLN A 35 -28.98 -5.09 -12.41
N ALA A 36 -29.08 -3.81 -12.78
CA ALA A 36 -30.05 -3.34 -13.75
C ALA A 36 -29.85 -3.95 -15.15
N ALA A 37 -28.60 -4.23 -15.54
CA ALA A 37 -28.28 -4.88 -16.81
C ALA A 37 -28.49 -6.41 -16.79
N ASN A 38 -28.71 -7.01 -15.62
CA ASN A 38 -28.79 -8.46 -15.42
C ASN A 38 -30.00 -8.85 -14.55
N ASP A 39 -31.12 -8.11 -14.64
CA ASP A 39 -32.29 -8.32 -13.77
C ASP A 39 -32.98 -9.69 -13.96
N GLU A 40 -32.75 -10.30 -15.12
CA GLU A 40 -33.24 -11.62 -15.51
C GLU A 40 -32.52 -12.77 -14.81
N LEU A 41 -31.36 -12.50 -14.19
CA LEU A 41 -30.61 -13.52 -13.47
C LEU A 41 -31.26 -13.83 -12.12
N PRO A 42 -31.43 -15.11 -11.74
CA PRO A 42 -31.96 -15.46 -10.43
C PRO A 42 -31.06 -14.97 -9.29
N ASP A 43 -31.60 -14.17 -8.38
CA ASP A 43 -30.89 -13.60 -7.21
C ASP A 43 -30.09 -14.65 -6.44
N LYS A 44 -30.66 -15.85 -6.26
CA LYS A 44 -30.00 -16.95 -5.55
C LYS A 44 -28.67 -17.33 -6.21
N GLN A 45 -28.65 -17.46 -7.53
CA GLN A 45 -27.45 -17.86 -8.27
C GLN A 45 -26.39 -16.76 -8.23
N VAL A 46 -26.81 -15.50 -8.34
CA VAL A 46 -25.92 -14.34 -8.22
C VAL A 46 -25.30 -14.29 -6.82
N ASN A 47 -26.10 -14.43 -5.77
CA ASN A 47 -25.63 -14.44 -4.39
C ASN A 47 -24.67 -15.60 -4.12
N ASP A 48 -24.97 -16.81 -4.60
CA ASP A 48 -24.09 -17.97 -4.48
C ASP A 48 -22.75 -17.75 -5.20
N ALA A 49 -22.77 -17.15 -6.40
CA ALA A 49 -21.57 -16.85 -7.17
C ALA A 49 -20.70 -15.79 -6.47
N ILE A 50 -21.31 -14.72 -5.97
CA ILE A 50 -20.62 -13.67 -5.21
C ILE A 50 -20.02 -14.21 -3.91
N ALA A 51 -20.76 -15.06 -3.19
CA ALA A 51 -20.25 -15.72 -2.00
C ALA A 51 -19.01 -16.59 -2.31
N LYS A 52 -19.07 -17.38 -3.38
CA LYS A 52 -17.92 -18.19 -3.83
C LYS A 52 -16.72 -17.33 -4.23
N LEU A 53 -16.94 -16.23 -4.94
CA LEU A 53 -15.89 -15.29 -5.34
C LEU A 53 -15.21 -14.67 -4.11
N ASN A 54 -16.01 -14.12 -3.18
CA ASN A 54 -15.50 -13.52 -1.95
C ASN A 54 -14.71 -14.51 -1.10
N ASN A 55 -15.16 -15.77 -1.03
CA ASN A 55 -14.41 -16.82 -0.35
C ASN A 55 -13.05 -17.09 -1.01
N ARG A 56 -12.97 -17.13 -2.34
CA ARG A 56 -11.70 -17.31 -3.06
C ARG A 56 -10.75 -16.14 -2.85
N VAL A 57 -11.24 -14.89 -2.89
CA VAL A 57 -10.45 -13.69 -2.60
C VAL A 57 -9.92 -13.71 -1.17
N LEU A 58 -10.76 -14.11 -0.20
CA LEU A 58 -10.35 -14.22 1.20
C LEU A 58 -9.28 -15.31 1.39
N GLN A 59 -9.43 -16.47 0.75
CA GLN A 59 -8.43 -17.54 0.81
C GLN A 59 -7.10 -17.10 0.18
N HIS A 60 -7.16 -16.43 -0.98
CA HIS A 60 -5.98 -15.92 -1.66
C HIS A 60 -5.25 -14.87 -0.81
N SER A 61 -5.97 -13.87 -0.29
CA SER A 61 -5.39 -12.82 0.55
C SER A 61 -4.74 -13.39 1.81
N LYS A 62 -5.38 -14.35 2.49
CA LYS A 62 -4.77 -15.04 3.65
C LYS A 62 -3.49 -15.81 3.29
N ARG A 63 -3.42 -16.39 2.09
CA ARG A 63 -2.26 -17.16 1.63
C ARG A 63 -1.10 -16.26 1.22
N VAL A 64 -1.37 -15.18 0.50
CA VAL A 64 -0.35 -14.26 -0.03
C VAL A 64 0.15 -13.31 1.05
N TYR A 65 -0.75 -12.81 1.90
CA TYR A 65 -0.45 -11.83 2.95
C TYR A 65 -0.51 -12.47 4.34
N ALA A 66 0.15 -13.63 4.49
CA ALA A 66 0.27 -14.27 5.79
C ALA A 66 0.99 -13.32 6.79
N PRO A 67 0.67 -13.35 8.10
CA PRO A 67 1.24 -12.42 9.06
C PRO A 67 2.78 -12.37 9.06
N GLN A 68 3.42 -13.51 8.85
CA GLN A 68 4.88 -13.63 8.74
C GLN A 68 5.42 -12.95 7.47
N ALA A 69 4.73 -13.08 6.34
CA ALA A 69 5.11 -12.40 5.10
C ALA A 69 4.95 -10.88 5.23
N THR A 70 3.85 -10.42 5.82
CA THR A 70 3.61 -8.99 6.09
C THR A 70 4.69 -8.39 6.98
N ARG A 71 5.07 -9.11 8.05
CA ARG A 71 6.16 -8.70 8.93
C ARG A 71 7.50 -8.67 8.20
N HIS A 72 7.80 -9.72 7.42
CA HIS A 72 9.04 -9.80 6.67
C HIS A 72 9.19 -8.66 5.66
N VAL A 73 8.11 -8.30 4.95
CA VAL A 73 8.11 -7.13 4.06
C VAL A 73 8.33 -5.83 4.83
N ALA A 74 7.73 -5.68 6.02
CA ALA A 74 7.97 -4.49 6.86
C ALA A 74 9.44 -4.38 7.29
N GLU A 75 10.06 -5.51 7.66
CA GLU A 75 11.49 -5.59 8.00
C GLU A 75 12.38 -5.31 6.78
N GLN A 76 12.05 -5.82 5.59
CA GLN A 76 12.78 -5.50 4.35
C GLN A 76 12.71 -4.00 4.03
N ILE A 77 11.54 -3.38 4.16
CA ILE A 77 11.38 -1.92 3.95
C ILE A 77 12.18 -1.15 5.00
N GLU A 78 12.30 -1.63 6.24
CA GLU A 78 13.17 -0.99 7.24
C GLU A 78 14.65 -1.16 6.92
N ALA A 79 15.08 -2.36 6.52
CA ALA A 79 16.45 -2.61 6.09
C ALA A 79 16.85 -1.73 4.91
N LEU A 80 15.98 -1.55 3.90
CA LEU A 80 16.25 -0.68 2.75
C LEU A 80 16.44 0.80 3.12
N TYR A 81 15.73 1.28 4.15
CA TYR A 81 15.82 2.68 4.59
C TYR A 81 16.93 2.90 5.62
N THR A 82 17.40 1.83 6.28
CA THR A 82 18.46 1.89 7.30
C THR A 82 19.82 1.47 6.75
N ALA A 83 19.84 0.69 5.66
CA ALA A 83 21.06 0.40 4.93
C ALA A 83 21.70 1.73 4.54
N PRO A 84 23.02 1.89 4.73
CA PRO A 84 23.72 2.99 4.09
C PRO A 84 23.41 2.84 2.60
N GLN A 85 22.68 3.80 2.05
CA GLN A 85 22.64 3.93 0.60
C GLN A 85 24.12 4.02 0.23
N ASP A 86 24.58 3.17 -0.70
CA ASP A 86 25.82 3.42 -1.44
C ASP A 86 25.56 4.71 -2.24
N LEU A 87 25.52 5.82 -1.51
CA LEU A 87 25.56 7.16 -2.05
C LEU A 87 26.90 7.18 -2.78
N PRO A 88 26.88 7.46 -4.09
CA PRO A 88 28.12 7.73 -4.81
C PRO A 88 28.94 8.69 -3.96
N ASP A 89 30.23 8.39 -3.81
CA ASP A 89 31.17 9.30 -3.18
C ASP A 89 30.89 10.70 -3.76
N PRO A 90 30.66 11.74 -2.93
CA PRO A 90 30.40 13.10 -3.45
C PRO A 90 31.53 13.61 -4.35
N ASP A 91 32.71 12.97 -4.30
CA ASP A 91 33.86 13.24 -5.17
C ASP A 91 33.95 12.31 -6.40
N SER A 92 32.96 11.43 -6.63
CA SER A 92 32.88 10.66 -7.87
C SER A 92 32.25 11.51 -8.97
N ASP A 93 32.99 11.67 -10.07
CA ASP A 93 32.59 12.39 -11.30
C ASP A 93 31.44 11.68 -12.06
N ALA A 94 30.42 11.18 -11.35
CA ALA A 94 29.24 10.55 -11.92
C ALA A 94 28.28 11.64 -12.41
N GLU A 95 28.46 12.02 -13.67
CA GLU A 95 27.53 12.79 -14.50
C GLU A 95 26.07 12.39 -14.26
N GLU A 96 25.31 13.35 -13.70
CA GLU A 96 23.85 13.55 -13.77
C GLU A 96 22.96 12.29 -13.70
N GLY A 97 23.00 11.59 -12.55
CA GLY A 97 21.91 10.70 -12.12
C GLY A 97 20.98 11.40 -11.14
N ILE A 98 19.66 11.27 -11.30
CA ILE A 98 18.68 11.71 -10.30
C ILE A 98 18.96 10.93 -9.01
N THR A 99 19.56 11.58 -8.03
CA THR A 99 19.82 10.99 -6.72
C THR A 99 18.49 10.76 -5.99
N THR A 100 18.38 9.71 -5.19
CA THR A 100 17.17 9.41 -4.39
C THR A 100 16.85 10.53 -3.38
N ALA A 101 17.81 11.42 -3.13
CA ALA A 101 17.68 12.65 -2.35
C ALA A 101 17.15 13.85 -3.16
N ALA A 102 16.84 13.67 -4.45
CA ALA A 102 15.93 14.55 -5.20
C ALA A 102 14.52 14.39 -4.61
N ASP A 103 14.41 14.88 -3.39
CA ASP A 103 13.27 14.87 -2.51
C ASP A 103 12.10 15.56 -3.18
N LEU A 104 10.95 14.91 -3.20
CA LEU A 104 9.68 15.47 -3.68
C LEU A 104 9.33 16.78 -2.97
N GLY A 105 9.93 17.06 -1.79
CA GLY A 105 9.84 18.36 -1.10
C GLY A 105 10.49 19.54 -1.84
N GLU A 106 11.53 19.30 -2.64
CA GLU A 106 12.17 20.36 -3.43
C GLU A 106 11.27 20.79 -4.62
N PHE A 107 10.51 19.85 -5.17
CA PHE A 107 9.56 20.10 -6.24
C PHE A 107 8.31 20.87 -5.75
N GLU A 108 7.80 20.53 -4.56
CA GLU A 108 6.71 21.27 -3.91
C GLU A 108 7.12 22.70 -3.51
N SER A 109 8.35 22.89 -3.05
CA SER A 109 8.88 24.21 -2.72
C SER A 109 8.97 25.11 -3.96
N ARG A 110 9.43 24.58 -5.09
CA ARG A 110 9.46 25.32 -6.38
C ARG A 110 8.07 25.61 -6.94
N TYR A 111 7.11 24.73 -6.76
CA TYR A 111 5.73 24.95 -7.20
C TYR A 111 5.06 26.09 -6.41
N ASN A 112 5.27 26.12 -5.09
CA ASN A 112 4.71 27.16 -4.21
C ASN A 112 5.39 28.53 -4.37
N GLU A 113 6.70 28.57 -4.65
CA GLU A 113 7.44 29.81 -4.95
C GLU A 113 6.91 30.49 -6.23
N LYS A 114 6.64 29.72 -7.29
CA LYS A 114 6.08 30.26 -8.55
C LYS A 114 4.66 30.79 -8.40
N LYS A 115 3.84 30.19 -7.53
CA LYS A 115 2.47 30.64 -7.25
C LYS A 115 2.42 31.96 -6.45
N LYS A 116 3.52 32.35 -5.78
CA LYS A 116 3.61 33.56 -4.97
C LYS A 116 4.14 34.78 -5.73
N LYS A 117 4.66 34.57 -6.95
CA LYS A 117 5.25 35.61 -7.83
C LYS A 117 4.42 35.89 -9.10
N GLY A 118 3.24 35.30 -9.23
CA GLY A 118 2.21 35.67 -10.21
C GLY A 118 0.98 36.18 -9.49
#